data_AF-A0AAT9I624-F1
#
_entry.id   AF-A0AAT9I624-F1
#
_cell.length_a   1.000
_cell.length_b   1.000
_cell.length_c   1.000
_cell.angle_alpha   90.00
_cell.angle_beta   90.00
_cell.angle_gamma   90.00
#
_symmetry.space_group_name_H-M   'P 1'
#
loop_
_entity.id
_entity.type
_entity.pdbx_description
1 polymer ?
#
loop_
_entity_poly.entity_id
_entity_poly.type
_entity_poly.pdbx_seq_one_letter_code
_entity_poly.pdbx_strand_id
1 'polypeptide(L)'
;MIQITLSYKNREVIQFEDSLLAQIAENTRRLLCVLLEDIYDLVAKEKGRFRIYLDHHPKIEVEGFSKGLRDKIERTLRGESAYDC
;
A
#
# COMPACT_ATOMS: atom_id res chain seq x y z
N MET A 1 -5.56 -7.57 9.59
CA MET A 1 -4.25 -7.84 8.93
C MET A 1 -4.30 -7.20 7.57
N ILE A 2 -3.34 -6.34 7.22
CA ILE A 2 -3.37 -5.58 5.97
C ILE A 2 -3.11 -6.52 4.78
N GLN A 3 -3.97 -6.47 3.77
CA GLN A 3 -3.76 -7.20 2.52
C GLN A 3 -2.96 -6.35 1.55
N ILE A 4 -1.84 -6.87 1.07
CA ILE A 4 -0.96 -6.18 0.12
C ILE A 4 -0.73 -7.12 -1.06
N THR A 5 -1.08 -6.65 -2.24
CA THR A 5 -0.91 -7.37 -3.50
C THR A 5 0.07 -6.62 -4.39
N LEU A 6 0.95 -7.37 -5.04
CA LEU A 6 1.95 -6.83 -5.93
C LEU A 6 1.53 -7.11 -7.37
N SER A 7 1.61 -6.10 -8.22
CA SER A 7 1.23 -6.17 -9.63
C SER A 7 2.45 -5.80 -10.48
N TYR A 8 2.87 -6.69 -11.37
CA TYR A 8 3.96 -6.44 -12.29
C TYR A 8 3.56 -6.89 -13.69
N LYS A 9 3.67 -6.00 -14.68
CA LYS A 9 3.21 -6.23 -16.07
C LYS A 9 1.74 -6.71 -16.13
N ASN A 10 0.87 -6.07 -15.35
CA ASN A 10 -0.56 -6.44 -15.21
C ASN A 10 -0.83 -7.88 -14.71
N ARG A 11 0.14 -8.54 -14.09
CA ARG A 11 -0.06 -9.83 -13.41
C ARG A 11 0.13 -9.65 -11.91
N GLU A 12 -0.76 -10.24 -11.13
CA GLU A 12 -0.56 -10.37 -9.68
C GLU A 12 0.59 -11.33 -9.43
N VAL A 13 1.61 -10.85 -8.72
CA VAL A 13 2.81 -11.62 -8.44
C VAL A 13 2.83 -11.96 -6.95
N ILE A 14 2.78 -13.26 -6.67
CA ILE A 14 2.83 -13.79 -5.30
C ILE A 14 4.30 -13.98 -4.87
N GLN A 15 5.18 -14.34 -5.81
CA GLN A 15 6.61 -14.47 -5.62
C GLN A 15 7.35 -13.99 -6.87
N PHE A 16 8.39 -13.18 -6.66
CA PHE A 16 9.31 -12.77 -7.73
C PHE A 16 10.48 -13.76 -7.77
N GLU A 17 10.76 -14.33 -8.93
CA GLU A 17 11.99 -15.10 -9.18
C GLU A 17 13.21 -14.16 -9.28
N ASP A 18 12.96 -12.91 -9.68
CA ASP A 18 13.96 -11.85 -9.73
C ASP A 18 14.22 -11.30 -8.32
N SER A 19 15.47 -11.47 -7.86
CA SER A 19 15.91 -11.10 -6.51
C SER A 19 15.86 -9.59 -6.24
N LEU A 20 15.94 -8.76 -7.28
CA LEU A 20 15.85 -7.30 -7.16
C LEU A 20 14.39 -6.86 -7.04
N LEU A 21 13.49 -7.42 -7.85
CA LEU A 21 12.06 -7.13 -7.72
C LEU A 21 11.49 -7.64 -6.38
N ALA A 22 11.94 -8.80 -5.91
CA ALA A 22 11.58 -9.32 -4.59
C ALA A 22 12.00 -8.36 -3.46
N GLN A 23 13.20 -7.79 -3.55
CA GLN A 23 13.69 -6.80 -2.57
C GLN A 23 12.92 -5.49 -2.64
N ILE A 24 12.61 -4.99 -3.84
CA ILE A 24 11.79 -3.78 -4.01
C ILE A 24 10.42 -4.00 -3.38
N ALA A 25 9.76 -5.11 -3.70
CA ALA A 25 8.48 -5.49 -3.13
C ALA A 25 8.49 -5.51 -1.59
N GLU A 26 9.47 -6.18 -0.99
CA GLU A 26 9.60 -6.28 0.46
C GLU A 26 9.87 -4.91 1.10
N ASN A 27 10.74 -4.11 0.50
CA ASN A 27 11.05 -2.76 0.98
C ASN A 27 9.83 -1.84 0.88
N THR A 28 9.10 -1.86 -0.24
CA THR A 28 7.87 -1.07 -0.38
C THR A 28 6.82 -1.50 0.65
N ARG A 29 6.68 -2.80 0.91
CA ARG A 29 5.78 -3.33 1.93
C ARG A 29 6.13 -2.77 3.32
N ARG A 30 7.41 -2.80 3.70
CA ARG A 30 7.88 -2.26 4.98
C ARG A 30 7.64 -0.76 5.09
N LEU A 31 8.01 0.00 4.07
CA LEU A 31 7.80 1.45 4.03
C LEU A 31 6.32 1.80 4.14
N LEU A 32 5.44 1.06 3.46
CA LEU A 32 3.99 1.24 3.57
C LEU A 32 3.49 0.97 5.00
N CYS A 33 3.98 -0.09 5.66
CA CYS A 33 3.61 -0.35 7.06
C CYS A 33 4.07 0.76 8.00
N VAL A 34 5.27 1.32 7.80
CA VAL A 34 5.78 2.44 8.60
C VAL A 34 4.94 3.70 8.38
N LEU A 35 4.65 4.05 7.12
CA LEU A 35 3.81 5.21 6.80
C LEU A 35 2.41 5.11 7.41
N LEU A 36 1.86 3.90 7.46
CA LEU A 36 0.52 3.65 7.98
C LEU A 36 0.50 3.32 9.48
N GLU A 37 1.63 3.39 10.19
CA GLU A 37 1.73 2.99 11.59
C GLU A 37 0.68 3.69 12.47
N ASP A 38 0.55 5.01 12.33
CA ASP A 38 -0.42 5.83 13.08
C ASP A 38 -1.89 5.48 12.81
N ILE A 39 -2.18 4.84 11.68
CA ILE A 39 -3.54 4.46 11.28
C ILE A 39 -3.70 2.94 11.13
N TYR A 40 -2.69 2.17 11.54
CA TYR A 40 -2.61 0.74 11.30
C TYR A 40 -3.81 0.00 11.88
N ASP A 41 -4.24 0.36 13.10
CA ASP A 41 -5.40 -0.24 13.74
C ASP A 41 -6.70 -0.04 12.97
N LEU A 42 -6.86 1.11 12.31
CA LEU A 42 -8.04 1.41 11.48
C LEU A 42 -7.98 0.61 10.19
N VAL A 43 -6.82 0.60 9.54
CA VAL A 43 -6.56 -0.14 8.30
C VAL A 43 -6.72 -1.64 8.50
N ALA A 44 -6.24 -2.18 9.62
CA ALA A 44 -6.27 -3.60 9.93
C ALA A 44 -7.67 -4.14 10.28
N LYS A 45 -8.61 -3.26 10.66
CA LYS A 45 -10.02 -3.60 10.97
C LYS A 45 -10.87 -3.72 9.72
N GLU A 46 -10.47 -3.11 8.62
CA GLU A 46 -11.19 -3.18 7.35
C GLU A 46 -10.63 -4.28 6.44
N LYS A 47 -11.47 -4.82 5.56
CA LYS A 47 -11.09 -5.84 4.56
C LYS A 47 -10.50 -5.21 3.28
N GLY A 48 -9.89 -4.03 3.42
CA GLY A 48 -9.27 -3.33 2.32
C GLY A 48 -7.92 -3.93 1.92
N ARG A 49 -7.52 -3.66 0.69
CA ARG A 49 -6.25 -4.12 0.11
C ARG A 49 -5.48 -2.97 -0.52
N PHE A 50 -4.16 -3.07 -0.44
CA PHE A 50 -3.24 -2.20 -1.14
C PHE A 50 -2.67 -2.95 -2.35
N ARG A 51 -2.77 -2.35 -3.54
CA ARG A 51 -2.19 -2.91 -4.75
C ARG A 51 -1.02 -2.06 -5.20
N ILE A 52 0.18 -2.61 -5.13
CA ILE A 52 1.42 -1.94 -5.49
C ILE A 52 1.79 -2.35 -6.91
N TYR A 53 1.83 -1.40 -7.82
CA TYR A 53 2.29 -1.59 -9.19
C TYR A 53 3.79 -1.36 -9.25
N LEU A 54 4.53 -2.37 -9.70
CA LEU A 54 5.99 -2.35 -9.82
C LEU A 54 6.45 -2.25 -11.28
N ASP A 55 5.55 -1.93 -12.19
CA ASP A 55 5.82 -1.80 -13.63
C ASP A 55 6.22 -0.36 -14.01
N HIS A 56 6.03 0.02 -15.28
CA HIS A 56 6.48 1.30 -15.82
C HIS A 56 5.78 2.52 -15.20
N HIS A 57 4.63 2.33 -14.54
CA HIS A 57 3.94 3.40 -13.81
C HIS A 57 3.73 3.00 -12.34
N PRO A 58 4.77 3.12 -11.50
CA PRO A 58 4.69 2.69 -10.11
C PRO A 58 3.64 3.52 -9.38
N LYS A 59 2.67 2.82 -8.78
CA LYS A 59 1.58 3.43 -8.02
C LYS A 59 1.09 2.48 -6.92
N ILE A 60 0.45 3.04 -5.90
CA ILE A 60 -0.24 2.29 -4.85
C ILE A 60 -1.73 2.58 -5.00
N GLU A 61 -2.53 1.56 -5.28
CA GLU A 61 -3.99 1.66 -5.26
C GLU A 61 -4.54 1.14 -3.94
N VAL A 62 -5.55 1.83 -3.45
CA VAL A 62 -6.21 1.57 -2.17
C VAL A 62 -7.64 1.15 -2.46
N GLU A 63 -7.96 -0.13 -2.27
CA GLU A 63 -9.25 -0.72 -2.65
C GLU A 63 -9.95 -1.36 -1.44
N GLY A 64 -11.29 -1.33 -1.41
CA GLY A 64 -12.08 -2.02 -0.39
C GLY A 64 -12.10 -1.36 1.00
N PHE A 65 -11.50 -0.19 1.15
CA PHE A 65 -11.62 0.64 2.36
C PHE A 65 -12.84 1.58 2.27
N SER A 66 -13.42 1.90 3.42
CA SER A 66 -14.45 2.91 3.58
C SER A 66 -13.95 4.27 3.09
N LYS A 67 -14.84 5.12 2.55
CA LYS A 67 -14.44 6.40 1.95
C LYS A 67 -13.61 7.27 2.90
N GLY A 68 -14.02 7.38 4.16
CA GLY A 68 -13.30 8.20 5.15
C GLY A 68 -11.92 7.64 5.51
N LEU A 69 -11.78 6.30 5.59
CA LEU A 69 -10.48 5.69 5.85
C LEU A 69 -9.58 5.75 4.61
N ARG A 70 -10.15 5.56 3.42
CA ARG A 70 -9.44 5.72 2.15
C ARG A 70 -8.87 7.14 2.00
N ASP A 71 -9.67 8.17 2.26
CA ASP A 71 -9.20 9.56 2.23
C ASP A 71 -8.05 9.77 3.22
N LYS A 72 -8.15 9.21 4.43
CA LYS A 72 -7.07 9.28 5.43
C LYS A 72 -5.79 8.57 4.97
N ILE A 73 -5.92 7.37 4.42
CA ILE A 73 -4.80 6.61 3.84
C ILE A 73 -4.14 7.41 2.71
N GLU A 74 -4.93 7.94 1.77
CA GLU A 74 -4.41 8.71 0.63
C GLU A 74 -3.68 9.99 1.09
N ARG A 75 -4.19 10.69 2.11
CA ARG A 75 -3.49 11.83 2.73
C ARG A 75 -2.17 11.43 3.37
N THR A 76 -2.16 10.35 4.15
CA THR A 76 -0.94 9.79 4.76
C THR A 76 0.10 9.42 3.69
N LEU A 77 -0.32 8.79 2.59
CA LEU A 77 0.58 8.44 1.48
C LEU A 77 1.15 9.66 0.74
N ARG A 78 0.43 10.79 0.75
CA ARG A 78 0.92 12.07 0.22
C ARG A 78 1.81 12.83 1.20
N GLY A 79 1.97 12.34 2.43
CA GLY A 79 2.69 13.02 3.50
C GLY A 79 1.94 14.24 4.06
N GLU A 80 0.63 14.34 3.80
CA GLU A 80 -0.20 15.40 4.37
C GLU A 80 -0.46 15.07 5.84
N SER A 81 -0.14 16.02 6.72
CA SER A 81 -0.35 15.83 8.16
C SER A 81 -1.84 15.93 8.49
N ALA A 82 -2.27 15.29 9.58
CA ALA A 82 -3.62 15.46 10.11
C ALA A 82 -3.91 16.92 10.56
N TYR A 83 -2.89 17.77 10.58
CA TYR A 83 -2.94 19.17 11.04
C TYR A 83 -3.02 20.19 9.89
N ASP A 84 -3.00 19.76 8.62
CA ASP A 84 -3.14 20.65 7.44
C ASP A 84 -4.61 20.99 7.11
N CYS A 85 -5.47 21.14 8.12
CA CYS A 85 -6.89 21.52 7.97
C CYS A 85 -7.13 22.96 8.46
#